data_AF-A0A1S9T1W4-F1
#
_entry.id   AF-A0A1S9T1W4-F1
#
_cell.length_a   1.000
_cell.length_b   1.000
_cell.length_c   1.000
_cell.angle_alpha   90.00
_cell.angle_beta   90.00
_cell.angle_gamma   90.00
#
_symmetry.space_group_name_H-M   'P 1'
#
loop_
_entity.id
_entity.type
_entity.pdbx_description
1 polymer ?
#
loop_
_entity_poly.entity_id
_entity_poly.type
_entity_poly.pdbx_seq_one_letter_code
_entity_poly.pdbx_strand_id
1 'polypeptide(L)' 'MLFRQTRTNLKKWLDRQGIEQQELAKKSKVSTKTISKACRDTSYIPKPEIMRKILNTIRKIDPQAKINDFWDM' A
#
# COMPACT_ATOMS: atom_id res chain seq x y z
N MET A 1 8.60 8.77 22.52
CA MET A 1 7.24 8.32 22.14
C MET A 1 7.33 7.27 21.06
N LEU A 2 7.28 5.97 21.41
CA LEU A 2 7.25 4.89 20.44
C LEU A 2 5.78 4.57 20.11
N PHE A 3 5.21 5.27 19.12
CA PHE A 3 3.97 4.79 18.51
C PHE A 3 4.30 3.46 17.83
N ARG A 4 3.88 2.35 18.43
CA ARG A 4 3.82 1.03 17.78
C ARG A 4 2.76 1.14 16.68
N GLN A 5 3.06 1.84 15.58
CA GLN A 5 2.17 1.93 14.43
C GLN A 5 2.06 0.51 13.88
N THR A 6 0.85 -0.04 13.90
CA THR A 6 0.49 -1.24 13.15
C THR A 6 0.89 -1.00 11.70
N ARG A 7 2.00 -1.61 11.28
CA ARG A 7 2.47 -1.52 9.89
C ARG A 7 1.80 -2.64 9.11
N THR A 8 0.96 -2.27 8.15
CA THR A 8 0.40 -3.23 7.20
C THR A 8 1.50 -3.81 6.32
N ASN A 9 1.21 -4.91 5.62
CA ASN A 9 2.17 -5.48 4.68
C ASN A 9 2.53 -4.48 3.56
N LEU A 10 1.57 -3.64 3.14
CA LEU A 10 1.82 -2.54 2.21
C LEU A 10 2.85 -1.55 2.76
N LYS A 11 2.73 -1.12 4.02
CA LYS A 11 3.71 -0.21 4.63
C LYS A 11 5.09 -0.85 4.75
N LYS A 12 5.16 -2.11 5.14
CA LYS A 12 6.43 -2.86 5.21
C LYS A 12 7.10 -2.96 3.84
N TRP A 13 6.34 -3.21 2.77
CA TRP A 13 6.86 -3.25 1.42
C TRP A 13 7.37 -1.88 0.96
N LEU A 14 6.63 -0.80 1.23
CA LEU A 14 7.07 0.56 0.95
C LEU A 14 8.38 0.91 1.66
N ASP A 15 8.48 0.56 2.95
CA ASP A 15 9.70 0.79 3.74
C ASP A 15 10.90 0.01 3.16
N ARG A 16 10.69 -1.23 2.70
CA ARG A 16 11.74 -2.06 2.06
C ARG A 16 12.21 -1.50 0.72
N GLN A 17 11.31 -0.92 -0.06
CA GLN A 17 11.62 -0.32 -1.36
C GLN A 17 12.10 1.14 -1.25
N GLY A 18 12.07 1.73 -0.06
CA GLY A 18 12.40 3.14 0.14
C GLY A 18 11.40 4.11 -0.51
N ILE A 19 10.13 3.71 -0.66
CA ILE A 19 9.10 4.49 -1.37
C ILE A 19 8.20 5.20 -0.36
N GLU A 20 8.03 6.51 -0.54
CA GLU A 20 7.12 7.30 0.26
C GLU A 20 5.64 7.06 -0.10
N GLN A 21 4.74 7.19 0.88
CA GLN A 21 3.29 7.03 0.66
C GLN A 21 2.74 8.05 -0.34
N GLN A 22 3.27 9.28 -0.35
CA GLN A 22 2.87 10.34 -1.29
C GLN A 22 3.25 9.96 -2.73
N GLU A 23 4.44 9.39 -2.91
CA GLU A 23 4.92 8.94 -4.21
C GLU A 23 4.06 7.79 -4.75
N LEU A 24 3.71 6.81 -3.90
CA LEU A 24 2.78 5.76 -4.28
C LEU A 24 1.40 6.32 -4.65
N ALA A 25 0.87 7.27 -3.87
CA ALA A 25 -0.41 7.92 -4.12
C ALA A 25 -0.43 8.63 -5.48
N LYS A 26 0.61 9.42 -5.78
CA LYS A 26 0.77 10.14 -7.04
C LYS A 26 0.87 9.18 -8.23
N LYS A 27 1.71 8.14 -8.14
CA LYS A 27 1.92 7.17 -9.22
C LYS A 27 0.68 6.30 -9.48
N SER A 28 -0.05 5.93 -8.43
CA SER A 28 -1.26 5.10 -8.53
C SER A 28 -2.54 5.88 -8.82
N LYS A 29 -2.50 7.23 -8.79
CA LYS A 29 -3.68 8.11 -8.88
C LYS A 29 -4.74 7.75 -7.84
N VAL A 30 -4.29 7.43 -6.62
CA VAL A 30 -5.12 7.16 -5.46
C VAL A 30 -4.90 8.28 -4.44
N SER A 31 -5.95 8.69 -3.72
CA SER A 31 -5.81 9.73 -2.71
C SER A 31 -4.81 9.31 -1.63
N THR A 32 -3.94 10.24 -1.24
CA THR A 32 -3.00 10.08 -0.12
C THR A 32 -3.69 9.59 1.15
N LYS A 33 -4.93 10.04 1.42
CA LYS A 33 -5.70 9.59 2.60
C LYS A 33 -5.98 8.09 2.55
N THR A 34 -6.34 7.58 1.39
CA THR A 34 -6.61 6.15 1.17
C THR A 34 -5.34 5.32 1.30
N ILE A 35 -4.23 5.76 0.70
CA ILE A 35 -2.93 5.07 0.85
C ILE A 35 -2.46 5.08 2.30
N SER A 36 -2.58 6.22 2.99
CA SER A 36 -2.22 6.36 4.40
C SER A 36 -3.05 5.42 5.27
N LYS A 37 -4.36 5.28 5.00
CA LYS A 37 -5.23 4.33 5.70
C LYS A 37 -4.78 2.89 5.43
N ALA A 38 -4.55 2.52 4.17
CA ALA A 38 -4.04 1.20 3.78
C ALA A 38 -2.64 0.86 4.33
N CYS A 39 -1.85 1.86 4.73
CA CYS A 39 -0.55 1.67 5.36
C CYS A 39 -0.62 1.49 6.89
N ARG A 40 -1.71 1.94 7.53
CA ARG A 40 -1.85 1.99 9.00
C ARG A 40 -2.86 1.00 9.56
N ASP A 41 -3.90 0.71 8.80
CA ASP A 41 -5.03 -0.10 9.22
C ASP A 41 -4.97 -1.47 8.52
N THR A 42 -4.67 -2.52 9.29
CA THR A 42 -4.56 -3.90 8.80
C THR A 42 -5.91 -4.51 8.46
N SER A 43 -7.01 -3.98 9.00
CA SER A 43 -8.37 -4.43 8.72
C SER A 43 -9.00 -3.65 7.57
N TYR A 44 -8.35 -2.59 7.08
CA TYR A 44 -8.83 -1.81 5.96
C TYR A 44 -8.55 -2.51 4.62
N ILE A 45 -9.64 -2.94 3.99
CA ILE A 45 -9.66 -3.52 2.65
C ILE A 45 -10.22 -2.46 1.69
N PRO A 46 -9.40 -1.84 0.82
CA PRO A 46 -9.88 -0.88 -0.17
C PRO A 46 -10.82 -1.52 -1.19
N LYS A 47 -11.56 -0.69 -1.93
CA LYS A 47 -12.36 -1.20 -3.07
C LYS A 47 -11.47 -1.89 -4.11
N PRO A 48 -11.96 -2.91 -4.84
CA PRO A 48 -11.19 -3.64 -5.85
C PRO A 48 -10.53 -2.75 -6.91
N GLU A 49 -11.20 -1.66 -7.31
CA GLU A 49 -10.67 -0.65 -8.24
C GLU A 49 -9.40 0.03 -7.73
N ILE A 50 -9.35 0.33 -6.42
CA ILE A 50 -8.22 1.00 -5.77
C ILE A 50 -7.07 0.02 -5.60
N MET A 51 -7.39 -1.20 -5.17
CA MET A 51 -6.40 -2.28 -5.07
C MET A 51 -5.73 -2.53 -6.42
N ARG A 52 -6.50 -2.61 -7.51
CA ARG A 52 -5.96 -2.77 -8.87
C ARG A 52 -5.01 -1.63 -9.25
N LYS A 53 -5.37 -0.37 -8.96
CA LYS A 53 -4.49 0.79 -9.23
C LYS A 53 -3.18 0.72 -8.46
N ILE A 54 -3.25 0.39 -7.17
CA ILE A 54 -2.08 0.25 -6.30
C ILE A 54 -1.21 -0.90 -6.79
N LEU A 55 -1.80 -2.08 -7.00
CA LEU A 55 -1.12 -3.29 -7.44
C LEU A 55 -0.45 -3.11 -8.80
N ASN A 56 -1.12 -2.47 -9.77
CA ASN A 56 -0.53 -2.17 -11.06
C ASN A 56 0.66 -1.21 -10.96
N THR A 57 0.65 -0.31 -9.97
CA THR A 57 1.77 0.61 -9.71
C THR A 57 2.93 -0.13 -9.06
N ILE A 58 2.65 -0.98 -8.08
CA ILE A 58 3.62 -1.85 -7.41
C ILE A 58 4.28 -2.77 -8.44
N ARG A 59 3.50 -3.38 -9.34
CA ARG A 59 4.00 -4.30 -10.38
C ARG A 59 4.98 -3.69 -11.38
N LYS A 60 5.01 -2.36 -11.50
CA LYS A 60 6.04 -1.68 -12.29
C LYS A 60 7.43 -1.73 -11.64
N ILE A 61 7.48 -2.00 -10.34
CA ILE A 61 8.69 -2.07 -9.52
C ILE A 61 8.97 -3.53 -9.14
N ASP A 62 7.92 -4.26 -8.74
CA ASP A 62 7.95 -5.67 -8.34
C ASP A 62 6.89 -6.46 -9.13
N PRO A 63 7.23 -7.00 -10.31
CA PRO A 63 6.28 -7.68 -11.20
C PRO A 63 5.60 -8.91 -10.59
N GLN A 64 6.22 -9.53 -9.57
CA GLN A 64 5.70 -10.73 -8.92
C GLN A 64 4.68 -10.42 -7.82
N ALA A 65 4.51 -9.15 -7.45
CA ALA A 65 3.60 -8.75 -6.39
C ALA A 65 2.15 -9.16 -6.68
N LYS A 66 1.53 -9.81 -5.68
CA LYS A 66 0.13 -10.23 -5.71
C LYS A 66 -0.69 -9.43 -4.72
N ILE A 67 -2.00 -9.52 -4.86
CA ILE A 67 -2.92 -8.77 -4.00
C ILE A 67 -2.91 -9.30 -2.57
N ASN A 68 -2.79 -10.63 -2.40
CA ASN A 68 -2.69 -11.31 -1.10
C ASN A 68 -1.41 -11.00 -0.33
N ASP A 69 -0.36 -10.47 -0.99
CA ASP A 69 0.83 -9.98 -0.27
C ASP A 69 0.50 -8.76 0.61
N PHE A 70 -0.53 -8.00 0.25
CA PHE A 70 -0.84 -6.71 0.88
C PHE A 70 -2.14 -6.72 1.70
N TRP A 71 -3.14 -7.51 1.27
CA TRP A 71 -4.43 -7.63 1.92
C TRP A 71 -4.80 -9.11 2.03
N ASP A 72 -5.18 -9.55 3.22
CA ASP A 72 -5.65 -10.92 3.45
C ASP A 72 -7.06 -11.05 2.85
N MET A 73 -7.17 -11.81 1.75
CA MET A 73 -8.40 -12.06 0.98
C MET A 73 -8.52 -13.54 0.64
#